data_AF-A0A5M3N273-F1
#
_entry.id   AF-A0A5M3N273-F1
#
_cell.length_a   1.000
_cell.length_b   1.000
_cell.length_c   1.000
_cell.angle_alpha   90.00
_cell.angle_beta   90.00
_cell.angle_gamma   90.00
#
_symmetry.space_group_name_H-M   'P 1'
#
loop_
_entity.id
_entity.type
_entity.pdbx_description
1 polymer ?
#
loop_
_entity_poly.entity_id
_entity_poly.type
_entity_poly.pdbx_seq_one_letter_code
_entity_poly.pdbx_strand_id
1 'polypeptide(L)'
;MDRDIQPPLLPNVLYTPYYCEENIFLLAEHFLRQDLVPLTWDVYVVFISNHTQTVAVWNQRVSPSPELPIVWDYHVVLVLKSRRTKISSSANLDGQTWVYDLDTLLNVPCSWKEYTDKTFLDEDSILPRYHSLFRVIPAKGFLDHFASDRSHMLKTNSSEVPPCYHHCPPAYPALRGPKAVEGGVVNNLMSHFVSMAPSLGVYGTVMNLDEFVRWCLETPLITFD
;
A
#
# COMPACT_ATOMS: atom_id res chain seq x y z
N MET A 1 27.55 12.05 -15.31
CA MET A 1 27.39 11.75 -13.89
C MET A 1 25.92 11.43 -13.67
N ASP A 2 25.59 10.14 -13.67
CA ASP A 2 24.28 9.67 -13.22
C ASP A 2 24.13 10.06 -11.75
N ARG A 3 23.26 11.03 -11.46
CA ARG A 3 22.80 11.24 -10.08
C ARG A 3 21.64 10.28 -9.87
N ASP A 4 21.74 9.45 -8.83
CA ASP A 4 20.62 8.64 -8.34
C ASP A 4 19.41 9.56 -8.14
N ILE A 5 18.27 9.22 -8.76
CA ILE A 5 17.04 9.97 -8.54
C ILE A 5 16.59 9.67 -7.12
N GLN A 6 16.62 10.70 -6.28
CA GLN A 6 16.08 10.59 -4.94
C GLN A 6 14.55 10.56 -5.01
N PRO A 7 13.90 9.69 -4.23
CA PRO A 7 12.45 9.67 -4.14
C PRO A 7 11.95 10.99 -3.52
N PRO A 8 10.73 11.44 -3.83
CA PRO A 8 10.14 12.59 -3.14
C PRO A 8 10.04 12.30 -1.64
N LEU A 9 10.42 13.26 -0.80
CA LEU A 9 10.24 13.11 0.65
C LEU A 9 8.76 13.01 1.00
N LEU A 10 8.46 12.39 2.15
CA LEU A 10 7.10 12.33 2.66
C LEU A 10 6.53 13.75 2.83
N PRO A 11 5.46 14.13 2.11
CA PRO A 11 4.81 15.42 2.29
C PRO A 11 4.06 15.47 3.62
N ASN A 12 3.69 16.68 4.05
CA ASN A 12 2.77 16.85 5.16
C ASN A 12 1.33 16.52 4.71
N VAL A 13 1.01 15.23 4.70
CA VAL A 13 -0.33 14.70 4.40
C VAL A 13 -1.07 14.35 5.69
N LEU A 14 -2.41 14.38 5.62
CA LEU A 14 -3.24 13.92 6.72
C LEU A 14 -2.97 12.44 6.99
N TYR A 15 -2.85 12.10 8.26
CA TYR A 15 -2.64 10.73 8.73
C TYR A 15 -3.65 10.42 9.83
N THR A 16 -4.34 9.30 9.67
CA THR A 16 -5.27 8.75 10.66
C THR A 16 -4.86 7.30 10.96
N PRO A 17 -4.46 6.96 12.19
CA PRO A 17 -4.11 5.58 12.56
C PRO A 17 -5.26 4.62 12.23
N TYR A 18 -4.95 3.41 11.77
CA TYR A 18 -5.92 2.36 11.40
C TYR A 18 -6.78 2.64 10.16
N TYR A 19 -6.47 3.70 9.39
CA TYR A 19 -7.08 3.99 8.08
C TYR A 19 -5.98 4.10 7.01
N CYS A 20 -5.09 3.10 6.97
CA CYS A 20 -3.92 3.08 6.09
C CYS A 20 -4.31 3.18 4.61
N GLU A 21 -5.44 2.62 4.21
CA GLU A 21 -6.03 2.74 2.87
C GLU A 21 -6.35 4.18 2.48
N GLU A 22 -6.87 4.99 3.41
CA GLU A 22 -7.19 6.39 3.15
C GLU A 22 -5.94 7.27 3.22
N ASN A 23 -5.01 6.96 4.14
CA ASN A 23 -3.74 7.68 4.22
C ASN A 23 -2.93 7.51 2.92
N ILE A 24 -2.88 6.28 2.39
CA ILE A 24 -2.20 5.99 1.12
C ILE A 24 -2.97 6.54 -0.08
N PHE A 25 -4.32 6.60 -0.04
CA PHE A 25 -5.09 7.32 -1.05
C PHE A 25 -4.66 8.78 -1.16
N LEU A 26 -4.60 9.50 -0.03
CA LEU A 26 -4.21 10.91 -0.01
C LEU A 26 -2.76 11.11 -0.47
N LEU A 27 -1.85 10.21 -0.08
CA LEU A 27 -0.45 10.26 -0.52
C LEU A 27 -0.32 10.01 -2.03
N ALA A 28 -1.01 8.99 -2.55
CA ALA A 28 -1.04 8.68 -3.97
C ALA A 28 -1.62 9.83 -4.79
N GLU A 29 -2.72 10.44 -4.33
CA GLU A 29 -3.31 11.61 -4.96
C GLU A 29 -2.32 12.79 -4.97
N HIS A 30 -1.66 13.04 -3.84
CA HIS A 30 -0.67 14.11 -3.74
C HIS A 30 0.48 13.92 -4.75
N PHE A 31 1.06 12.72 -4.81
CA PHE A 31 2.14 12.41 -5.74
C PHE A 31 1.72 12.49 -7.20
N LEU A 32 0.53 11.98 -7.55
CA LEU A 32 0.05 12.03 -8.93
C LEU A 32 -0.32 13.45 -9.41
N ARG A 33 -0.52 14.40 -8.49
CA ARG A 33 -0.72 15.83 -8.81
C ARG A 33 0.57 16.62 -9.01
N GLN A 34 1.73 16.08 -8.62
CA GLN A 34 3.01 16.77 -8.83
C GLN A 34 3.47 16.60 -10.28
N ASP A 35 4.01 17.64 -10.91
CA ASP A 35 4.43 17.56 -12.32
C ASP A 35 5.54 16.53 -12.56
N LEU A 36 6.50 16.43 -11.64
CA LEU A 36 7.70 15.59 -11.85
C LEU A 36 7.48 14.13 -11.48
N VAL A 37 6.63 13.81 -10.51
CA VAL A 37 6.53 12.45 -9.97
C VAL A 37 5.99 11.47 -11.01
N PRO A 38 4.85 11.70 -11.71
CA PRO A 38 4.36 10.81 -12.76
C PRO A 38 5.31 10.71 -13.97
N LEU A 39 6.20 11.69 -14.18
CA LEU A 39 7.20 11.65 -15.25
C LEU A 39 8.41 10.79 -14.89
N THR A 40 8.71 10.65 -13.59
CA THR A 40 9.92 9.98 -13.10
C THR A 40 9.64 8.63 -12.45
N TRP A 41 8.43 8.41 -11.94
CA TRP A 41 8.05 7.26 -11.15
C TRP A 41 6.72 6.68 -11.62
N ASP A 42 6.66 5.35 -11.66
CA ASP A 42 5.41 4.61 -11.59
C ASP A 42 4.98 4.52 -10.13
N VAL A 43 3.73 4.91 -9.87
CA VAL A 43 3.16 4.98 -8.52
C VAL A 43 2.21 3.81 -8.34
N TYR A 44 2.41 3.03 -7.28
CA TYR A 44 1.60 1.87 -6.94
C TYR A 44 1.08 1.96 -5.52
N VAL A 45 -0.12 1.45 -5.31
CA VAL A 45 -0.69 1.17 -3.99
C VAL A 45 -0.64 -0.34 -3.79
N VAL A 46 -0.10 -0.75 -2.64
CA VAL A 46 0.08 -2.17 -2.30
C VAL A 46 -0.72 -2.49 -1.06
N PHE A 47 -1.73 -3.34 -1.21
CA PHE A 47 -2.44 -3.94 -0.09
C PHE A 47 -1.71 -5.20 0.34
N ILE A 48 -1.50 -5.34 1.65
CA ILE A 48 -0.82 -6.46 2.30
C ILE A 48 -1.86 -7.17 3.16
N SER A 49 -2.18 -8.41 2.85
CA SER A 49 -3.15 -9.22 3.59
C SER A 49 -2.93 -10.69 3.24
N ASN A 50 -3.80 -11.58 3.68
CA ASN A 50 -3.78 -12.99 3.29
C ASN A 50 -5.20 -13.57 3.37
N HIS A 51 -5.35 -14.85 3.03
CA HIS A 51 -6.66 -15.50 3.02
C HIS A 51 -7.35 -15.54 4.38
N THR A 52 -6.59 -15.45 5.48
CA THR A 52 -7.12 -15.48 6.85
C THR A 52 -7.21 -14.10 7.49
N GLN A 53 -6.82 -13.03 6.79
CA GLN A 53 -6.73 -11.66 7.32
C GLN A 53 -5.98 -11.63 8.65
N THR A 54 -4.80 -12.24 8.66
CA THR A 54 -3.91 -12.26 9.82
C THR A 54 -2.47 -12.17 9.35
N VAL A 55 -2.06 -11.09 8.69
CA VAL A 55 -0.66 -10.93 8.26
C VAL A 55 0.21 -10.41 9.39
N ALA A 56 1.38 -11.00 9.58
CA ALA A 56 2.34 -10.52 10.57
C ALA A 56 3.32 -9.52 9.95
N VAL A 57 3.38 -8.31 10.54
CA VAL A 57 4.14 -7.17 10.03
C VAL A 57 5.00 -6.60 11.16
N TRP A 58 6.33 -6.63 10.99
CA TRP A 58 7.31 -6.11 11.95
C TRP A 58 7.57 -4.62 11.77
N ASN A 59 8.28 -4.02 12.74
CA ASN A 59 8.67 -2.62 12.72
C ASN A 59 7.50 -1.66 12.51
N GLN A 60 6.40 -1.87 13.26
CA GLN A 60 5.20 -1.04 13.20
C GLN A 60 5.08 -0.15 14.45
N ARG A 61 4.64 1.10 14.27
CA ARG A 61 4.56 2.14 15.32
C ARG A 61 3.67 1.77 16.49
N VAL A 62 2.63 0.97 16.23
CA VAL A 62 1.70 0.48 17.25
C VAL A 62 2.22 -0.76 17.99
N SER A 63 3.37 -1.31 17.57
CA SER A 63 3.99 -2.44 18.25
C SER A 63 4.51 -2.05 19.62
N PRO A 64 4.27 -2.85 20.67
CA PRO A 64 4.82 -2.60 22.00
C PRO A 64 6.34 -2.82 22.06
N SER A 65 6.93 -3.51 21.06
CA SER A 65 8.37 -3.76 20.96
C SER A 65 8.78 -3.95 19.50
N PRO A 66 9.94 -3.43 19.04
CA PRO A 66 10.44 -3.67 17.68
C PRO A 66 10.62 -5.15 17.31
N GLU A 67 10.75 -6.04 18.30
CA GLU A 67 10.91 -7.49 18.10
C GLU A 67 9.59 -8.22 17.83
N LEU A 68 8.45 -7.59 18.13
CA LEU A 68 7.14 -8.20 17.99
C LEU A 68 6.42 -7.70 16.73
N PRO A 69 5.79 -8.60 15.96
CA PRO A 69 4.92 -8.19 14.86
C PRO A 69 3.62 -7.61 15.39
N ILE A 70 2.98 -6.82 14.55
CA ILE A 70 1.53 -6.62 14.60
C ILE A 70 0.88 -7.60 13.65
N VAL A 71 -0.22 -8.22 14.11
CA VAL A 71 -1.07 -9.04 13.25
C VAL A 71 -2.20 -8.16 12.74
N TRP A 72 -2.10 -7.77 11.47
CA TRP A 72 -3.10 -6.98 10.78
C TRP A 72 -4.08 -7.87 10.03
N ASP A 73 -5.33 -7.41 9.92
CA ASP A 73 -6.27 -7.93 8.94
C ASP A 73 -5.82 -7.56 7.52
N TYR A 74 -5.42 -6.30 7.34
CA TYR A 74 -4.67 -5.84 6.19
C TYR A 74 -3.84 -4.59 6.53
N HIS A 75 -2.85 -4.30 5.70
CA HIS A 75 -2.09 -3.05 5.73
C HIS A 75 -1.94 -2.48 4.32
N VAL A 76 -1.68 -1.19 4.19
CA VAL A 76 -1.54 -0.53 2.89
C VAL A 76 -0.32 0.37 2.87
N VAL A 77 0.49 0.25 1.82
CA VAL A 77 1.66 1.07 1.57
C VAL A 77 1.67 1.62 0.14
N LEU A 78 2.43 2.69 -0.09
CA LEU A 78 2.69 3.19 -1.44
C LEU A 78 4.08 2.78 -1.89
N VAL A 79 4.21 2.38 -3.15
CA VAL A 79 5.49 2.02 -3.77
C VAL A 79 5.73 2.88 -5.00
N LEU A 80 6.92 3.49 -5.08
CA LEU A 80 7.41 4.18 -6.27
C LEU A 80 8.44 3.32 -6.98
N LYS A 81 8.28 3.12 -8.30
CA LYS A 81 9.29 2.48 -9.16
C LYS A 81 9.80 3.48 -10.19
N SER A 82 11.12 3.61 -10.31
CA SER A 82 11.75 4.56 -11.23
C SER A 82 11.46 4.16 -12.67
N ARG A 83 11.07 5.15 -13.49
CA ARG A 83 10.86 4.97 -14.94
C ARG A 83 12.16 4.97 -15.75
N ARG A 84 13.33 5.18 -15.12
CA ARG A 84 14.60 5.26 -15.86
C ARG A 84 14.93 3.95 -16.57
N THR A 85 15.16 4.07 -17.88
CA THR A 85 15.58 3.00 -18.78
C THR A 85 16.96 2.46 -18.42
N LYS A 86 17.14 1.15 -18.64
CA LYS A 86 18.35 0.32 -18.49
C LYS A 86 19.58 0.78 -19.31
N ILE A 87 19.96 2.06 -19.26
CA ILE A 87 21.11 2.57 -20.04
C ILE A 87 22.45 2.24 -19.35
N SER A 88 22.44 1.96 -18.05
CA SER A 88 23.62 1.52 -17.31
C SER A 88 23.43 0.10 -16.79
N SER A 89 24.05 -0.87 -17.47
CA SER A 89 24.09 -2.29 -17.12
C SER A 89 24.93 -2.59 -15.85
N SER A 90 25.27 -1.59 -15.04
CA SER A 90 26.00 -1.78 -13.78
C SER A 90 25.53 -0.89 -12.62
N ALA A 91 24.37 -0.22 -12.72
CA ALA A 91 23.86 0.59 -11.62
C ALA A 91 23.09 -0.28 -10.61
N ASN A 92 23.36 -0.05 -9.32
CA ASN A 92 22.73 -0.74 -8.20
C ASN A 92 21.19 -0.63 -8.31
N LEU A 93 20.49 -1.76 -8.46
CA LEU A 93 19.04 -1.81 -8.65
C LEU A 93 18.27 -1.37 -7.38
N ASP A 94 18.94 -1.36 -6.22
CA ASP A 94 18.37 -1.02 -4.92
C ASP A 94 17.82 0.42 -4.84
N GLY A 95 18.30 1.33 -5.70
CA GLY A 95 17.86 2.75 -5.72
C GLY A 95 16.61 3.04 -6.57
N GLN A 96 15.99 2.02 -7.18
CA GLN A 96 14.90 2.22 -8.15
C GLN A 96 13.50 2.01 -7.59
N THR A 97 13.35 1.39 -6.42
CA THR A 97 12.05 1.13 -5.82
C THR A 97 12.02 1.57 -4.35
N TRP A 98 11.03 2.39 -4.01
CA TRP A 98 10.91 3.04 -2.69
C TRP A 98 9.54 2.79 -2.08
N VAL A 99 9.50 2.56 -0.78
CA VAL A 99 8.27 2.24 -0.03
C VAL A 99 7.95 3.38 0.93
N TYR A 100 6.67 3.72 0.98
CA TYR A 100 6.07 4.67 1.91
C TYR A 100 5.04 3.93 2.76
N ASP A 101 5.48 3.54 3.95
CA ASP A 101 4.63 3.02 5.01
C ASP A 101 4.57 4.08 6.11
N LEU A 102 3.38 4.62 6.40
CA LEU A 102 3.23 5.68 7.40
C LEU A 102 3.17 5.15 8.83
N ASP A 103 2.98 3.83 8.97
CA ASP A 103 2.86 3.10 10.22
C ASP A 103 4.16 2.36 10.57
N THR A 104 5.21 2.46 9.76
CA THR A 104 6.52 1.83 10.06
C THR A 104 7.35 2.64 11.06
N LEU A 105 8.25 1.93 11.76
CA LEU A 105 9.35 2.49 12.57
C LEU A 105 10.62 2.75 11.74
N LEU A 106 10.65 2.30 10.48
CA LEU A 106 11.72 2.59 9.53
C LEU A 106 11.66 4.07 9.07
N ASN A 107 12.70 4.50 8.35
CA ASN A 107 12.66 5.80 7.67
C ASN A 107 11.59 5.79 6.57
N VAL A 108 10.99 6.96 6.31
CA VAL A 108 9.98 7.11 5.26
C VAL A 108 10.39 8.22 4.28
N PRO A 109 10.59 7.92 2.99
CA PRO A 109 10.60 6.58 2.40
C PRO A 109 11.82 5.74 2.81
N CYS A 110 11.74 4.43 2.65
CA CYS A 110 12.89 3.52 2.67
C CYS A 110 12.98 2.72 1.36
N SER A 111 14.11 2.07 1.11
CA SER A 111 14.25 1.21 -0.06
C SER A 111 13.34 -0.02 0.10
N TRP A 112 12.87 -0.57 -1.02
CA TRP A 112 12.08 -1.80 -1.00
C TRP A 112 12.80 -2.92 -0.23
N LYS A 113 14.13 -3.03 -0.39
CA LYS A 113 14.95 -4.06 0.24
C LYS A 113 14.97 -3.90 1.76
N GLU A 114 15.19 -2.68 2.24
CA GLU A 114 15.15 -2.40 3.67
C GLU A 114 13.75 -2.69 4.23
N TYR A 115 12.70 -2.29 3.51
CA TYR A 115 11.34 -2.55 3.92
C TYR A 115 11.06 -4.04 4.02
N THR A 116 11.32 -4.83 2.97
CA THR A 116 11.01 -6.26 2.97
C THR A 116 11.79 -7.01 4.03
N ASP A 117 13.11 -6.75 4.14
CA ASP A 117 14.00 -7.47 5.07
C ASP A 117 13.65 -7.22 6.54
N LYS A 118 13.11 -6.03 6.86
CA LYS A 118 12.81 -5.63 8.23
C LYS A 118 11.33 -5.78 8.60
N THR A 119 10.43 -5.80 7.63
CA THR A 119 9.00 -5.85 7.88
C THR A 119 8.46 -7.28 7.82
N PHE A 120 9.03 -8.15 6.98
CA PHE A 120 8.59 -9.53 6.83
C PHE A 120 9.72 -10.49 7.23
N LEU A 121 9.41 -11.41 8.13
CA LEU A 121 10.32 -12.52 8.41
C LEU A 121 10.27 -13.54 7.28
N ASP A 122 11.32 -14.36 7.21
CA ASP A 122 11.35 -15.56 6.38
C ASP A 122 10.10 -16.42 6.63
N GLU A 123 9.44 -16.82 5.54
CA GLU A 123 8.21 -17.63 5.59
C GLU A 123 8.43 -18.97 6.30
N ASP A 124 9.64 -19.53 6.27
CA ASP A 124 10.00 -20.76 7.00
C ASP A 124 10.04 -20.54 8.53
N SER A 125 10.13 -19.30 8.99
CA SER A 125 10.23 -18.93 10.41
C SER A 125 8.88 -18.58 11.05
N ILE A 126 7.79 -18.51 10.27
CA ILE A 126 6.45 -18.14 10.76
C ILE A 126 5.38 -19.10 10.24
N LEU A 127 4.27 -19.24 10.99
CA LEU A 127 3.19 -20.14 10.58
C LEU A 127 2.54 -19.64 9.27
N PRO A 128 2.15 -20.54 8.33
CA PRO A 128 1.60 -20.15 7.03
C PRO A 128 0.38 -19.21 7.07
N ARG A 129 -0.44 -19.28 8.13
CA ARG A 129 -1.56 -18.36 8.35
C ARG A 129 -1.14 -16.88 8.56
N TYR A 130 0.14 -16.63 8.81
CA TYR A 130 0.71 -15.30 9.01
C TYR A 130 1.52 -14.79 7.82
N HIS A 131 1.69 -15.62 6.77
CA HIS A 131 2.36 -15.23 5.53
C HIS A 131 1.61 -14.11 4.83
N SER A 132 2.34 -13.21 4.19
CA SER A 132 1.78 -12.04 3.52
C SER A 132 1.63 -12.28 2.03
N LEU A 133 0.49 -11.85 1.49
CA LEU A 133 0.27 -11.66 0.06
C LEU A 133 0.15 -10.16 -0.22
N PHE A 134 0.55 -9.78 -1.42
CA PHE A 134 0.72 -8.40 -1.86
C PHE A 134 -0.14 -8.16 -3.09
N ARG A 135 -1.20 -7.36 -2.97
CA ARG A 135 -1.96 -6.88 -4.12
C ARG A 135 -1.39 -5.54 -4.58
N VAL A 136 -0.73 -5.55 -5.72
CA VAL A 136 -0.07 -4.39 -6.32
C VAL A 136 -0.99 -3.75 -7.37
N ILE A 137 -1.34 -2.48 -7.17
CA ILE A 137 -2.32 -1.76 -8.00
C ILE A 137 -1.69 -0.45 -8.50
N PRO A 138 -1.75 -0.12 -9.81
CA PRO A 138 -1.38 1.21 -10.28
C PRO A 138 -2.20 2.28 -9.57
N ALA A 139 -1.55 3.30 -9.01
CA ALA A 139 -2.20 4.29 -8.15
C ALA A 139 -3.37 4.99 -8.83
N LYS A 140 -3.28 5.29 -10.13
CA LYS A 140 -4.42 5.85 -10.88
C LYS A 140 -5.63 4.91 -10.86
N GLY A 141 -5.40 3.61 -11.02
CA GLY A 141 -6.47 2.59 -10.96
C GLY A 141 -7.12 2.53 -9.59
N PHE A 142 -6.32 2.63 -8.52
CA PHE A 142 -6.80 2.73 -7.15
C PHE A 142 -7.64 4.01 -6.93
N LEU A 143 -7.07 5.18 -7.23
CA LEU A 143 -7.77 6.48 -7.05
C LEU A 143 -9.06 6.58 -7.84
N ASP A 144 -9.13 6.00 -9.05
CA ASP A 144 -10.33 6.02 -9.88
C ASP A 144 -11.48 5.18 -9.29
N HIS A 145 -11.17 4.01 -8.70
CA HIS A 145 -12.18 2.99 -8.39
C HIS A 145 -12.35 2.65 -6.90
N PHE A 146 -11.48 3.16 -6.03
CA PHE A 146 -11.57 2.93 -4.60
C PHE A 146 -12.83 3.57 -4.00
N ALA A 147 -13.51 2.86 -3.10
CA ALA A 147 -14.56 3.40 -2.26
C ALA A 147 -14.57 2.71 -0.89
N SER A 148 -14.60 3.50 0.18
CA SER A 148 -14.79 3.02 1.55
C SER A 148 -15.83 3.90 2.24
N ASP A 149 -16.88 3.29 2.78
CA ASP A 149 -17.85 3.94 3.65
C ASP A 149 -17.45 3.86 5.14
N ARG A 150 -16.25 3.32 5.42
CA ARG A 150 -15.68 3.08 6.75
C ARG A 150 -16.52 2.13 7.63
N SER A 151 -17.49 1.43 7.06
CA SER A 151 -18.36 0.50 7.81
C SER A 151 -17.59 -0.65 8.45
N HIS A 152 -16.46 -1.06 7.87
CA HIS A 152 -15.59 -2.10 8.43
C HIS A 152 -14.97 -1.72 9.78
N MET A 153 -14.89 -0.42 10.10
CA MET A 153 -14.37 0.10 11.37
C MET A 153 -15.46 0.30 12.43
N LEU A 154 -16.72 0.04 12.10
CA LEU A 154 -17.83 0.13 13.05
C LEU A 154 -17.75 -1.04 14.04
N LYS A 155 -17.99 -0.73 15.33
CA LYS A 155 -18.20 -1.79 16.32
C LYS A 155 -19.52 -2.50 16.00
N THR A 156 -19.47 -3.81 15.85
CA THR A 156 -20.67 -4.64 15.68
C THR A 156 -21.64 -4.38 16.84
N ASN A 157 -22.93 -4.23 16.53
CA ASN A 157 -24.04 -3.94 17.45
C ASN A 157 -24.19 -2.50 17.96
N SER A 158 -23.49 -1.53 17.40
CA SER A 158 -23.75 -0.11 17.69
C SER A 158 -25.01 0.38 16.95
N SER A 159 -26.18 0.27 17.58
CA SER A 159 -27.38 1.04 17.19
C SER A 159 -27.31 2.51 17.66
N GLU A 160 -26.17 2.92 18.22
CA GLU A 160 -25.94 4.26 18.75
C GLU A 160 -25.87 5.31 17.62
N VAL A 161 -26.39 6.50 17.93
CA VAL A 161 -26.32 7.68 17.07
C VAL A 161 -25.58 8.78 17.86
N PRO A 162 -24.35 9.17 17.47
CA PRO A 162 -23.60 8.72 16.29
C PRO A 162 -23.02 7.30 16.45
N PRO A 163 -22.69 6.61 15.33
CA PRO A 163 -22.14 5.26 15.36
C PRO A 163 -20.79 5.19 16.09
N CYS A 164 -20.54 4.09 16.81
CA CYS A 164 -19.29 3.84 17.51
C CYS A 164 -18.28 3.10 16.62
N TYR A 165 -17.07 3.65 16.49
CA TYR A 165 -15.97 3.05 15.72
C TYR A 165 -14.94 2.40 16.65
N HIS A 166 -14.24 1.37 16.15
CA HIS A 166 -13.07 0.80 16.81
C HIS A 166 -11.97 1.86 17.01
N HIS A 167 -11.76 2.71 15.99
CA HIS A 167 -10.86 3.86 16.03
C HIS A 167 -11.51 5.07 15.36
N CYS A 168 -11.20 6.28 15.87
CA CYS A 168 -11.81 7.52 15.39
C CYS A 168 -11.57 7.70 13.89
N PRO A 169 -12.62 7.88 13.06
CA PRO A 169 -12.45 8.04 11.63
C PRO A 169 -11.84 9.41 11.26
N PRO A 170 -11.26 9.54 10.05
CA PRO A 170 -10.83 10.83 9.54
C PRO A 170 -11.99 11.83 9.47
N ALA A 171 -11.71 13.11 9.74
CA ALA A 171 -12.72 14.17 9.80
C ALA A 171 -13.31 14.56 8.43
N TYR A 172 -12.64 14.21 7.34
CA TYR A 172 -13.13 14.44 5.98
C TYR A 172 -14.14 13.36 5.56
N PRO A 173 -15.01 13.64 4.57
CA PRO A 173 -15.98 12.65 4.06
C PRO A 173 -15.33 11.36 3.56
N ALA A 174 -16.08 10.26 3.60
CA ALA A 174 -15.69 8.97 3.04
C ALA A 174 -15.15 9.10 1.60
N LEU A 175 -14.00 8.49 1.33
CA LEU A 175 -13.33 8.60 0.04
C LEU A 175 -13.95 7.67 -1.00
N ARG A 176 -14.23 8.25 -2.18
CA ARG A 176 -14.74 7.55 -3.35
C ARG A 176 -14.09 8.12 -4.60
N GLY A 177 -13.46 7.26 -5.38
CA GLY A 177 -12.89 7.59 -6.68
C GLY A 177 -13.96 7.99 -7.71
N PRO A 178 -13.61 8.79 -8.73
CA PRO A 178 -14.56 9.28 -9.71
C PRO A 178 -15.34 8.16 -10.41
N LYS A 179 -14.69 7.06 -10.80
CA LYS A 179 -15.36 5.92 -11.45
C LYS A 179 -16.19 5.11 -10.46
N ALA A 180 -15.78 5.04 -9.20
CA ALA A 180 -16.61 4.46 -8.13
C ALA A 180 -17.89 5.27 -7.92
N VAL A 181 -17.82 6.61 -7.99
CA VAL A 181 -18.99 7.49 -7.92
C VAL A 181 -19.90 7.28 -9.12
N GLU A 182 -19.36 7.30 -10.35
CA GLU A 182 -20.11 7.05 -11.59
C GLU A 182 -20.83 5.70 -11.57
N GLY A 183 -20.17 4.66 -11.05
CA GLY A 183 -20.73 3.31 -10.91
C GLY A 183 -21.67 3.12 -9.70
N GLY A 184 -21.92 4.15 -8.90
CA GLY A 184 -22.74 4.03 -7.69
C GLY A 184 -22.12 3.18 -6.56
N VAL A 185 -20.82 2.90 -6.63
CA VAL A 185 -20.10 2.08 -5.64
C VAL A 185 -19.83 2.91 -4.39
N VAL A 186 -20.40 2.50 -3.26
CA VAL A 186 -20.25 3.16 -1.96
C VAL A 186 -19.15 2.53 -1.10
N ASN A 187 -18.90 1.23 -1.27
CA ASN A 187 -17.87 0.48 -0.55
C ASN A 187 -17.43 -0.73 -1.38
N ASN A 188 -16.13 -0.87 -1.60
CA ASN A 188 -15.52 -2.04 -2.24
C ASN A 188 -14.15 -2.41 -1.65
N LEU A 189 -13.70 -1.74 -0.58
CA LEU A 189 -12.41 -1.95 0.08
C LEU A 189 -12.13 -3.43 0.34
N MET A 190 -12.98 -4.10 1.12
CA MET A 190 -12.70 -5.47 1.57
C MET A 190 -12.76 -6.49 0.42
N SER A 191 -13.69 -6.31 -0.52
CA SER A 191 -13.96 -7.29 -1.57
C SER A 191 -13.04 -7.14 -2.78
N HIS A 192 -12.61 -5.93 -3.12
CA HIS A 192 -11.87 -5.66 -4.37
C HIS A 192 -10.38 -5.36 -4.13
N PHE A 193 -10.01 -4.90 -2.93
CA PHE A 193 -8.64 -4.48 -2.60
C PHE A 193 -8.00 -5.34 -1.51
N VAL A 194 -8.68 -5.60 -0.39
CA VAL A 194 -8.11 -6.45 0.69
C VAL A 194 -8.13 -7.93 0.34
N SER A 195 -9.19 -8.40 -0.32
CA SER A 195 -9.29 -9.80 -0.76
C SER A 195 -8.10 -10.18 -1.63
N MET A 196 -7.43 -11.29 -1.29
CA MET A 196 -6.31 -11.86 -2.05
C MET A 196 -6.75 -12.99 -2.98
N ALA A 197 -8.06 -13.26 -3.08
CA ALA A 197 -8.59 -14.27 -3.98
C ALA A 197 -8.71 -13.74 -5.43
N PRO A 198 -8.49 -14.59 -6.45
CA PRO A 198 -8.87 -14.24 -7.81
C PRO A 198 -10.39 -14.11 -7.88
N SER A 199 -10.90 -12.93 -8.21
CA SER A 199 -12.34 -12.69 -8.34
C SER A 199 -12.65 -11.65 -9.41
N LEU A 200 -13.88 -11.67 -9.93
CA LEU A 200 -14.34 -10.69 -10.91
C LEU A 200 -14.38 -9.31 -10.27
N GLY A 201 -13.82 -8.30 -10.94
CA GLY A 201 -13.84 -6.91 -10.48
C GLY A 201 -12.69 -6.51 -9.55
N VAL A 202 -11.72 -7.38 -9.26
CA VAL A 202 -10.53 -6.99 -8.48
C VAL A 202 -9.56 -6.16 -9.31
N TYR A 203 -8.85 -5.25 -8.63
CA TYR A 203 -7.82 -4.41 -9.25
C TYR A 203 -6.42 -4.93 -8.92
N GLY A 204 -5.49 -4.73 -9.86
CA GLY A 204 -4.08 -5.09 -9.65
C GLY A 204 -3.79 -6.60 -9.62
N THR A 205 -2.56 -6.93 -9.29
CA THR A 205 -2.02 -8.30 -9.32
C THR A 205 -1.66 -8.74 -7.90
N VAL A 206 -2.04 -9.95 -7.51
CA VAL A 206 -1.66 -10.55 -6.22
C VAL A 206 -0.37 -11.33 -6.39
N MET A 207 0.56 -11.16 -5.45
CA MET A 207 1.89 -11.77 -5.41
C MET A 207 2.16 -12.33 -4.02
N ASN A 208 2.94 -13.42 -3.92
CA ASN A 208 3.59 -13.79 -2.66
C ASN A 208 4.84 -12.93 -2.40
N LEU A 209 5.52 -13.14 -1.27
CA LEU A 209 6.69 -12.33 -0.90
C LEU A 209 7.82 -12.42 -1.94
N ASP A 210 8.15 -13.62 -2.41
CA ASP A 210 9.20 -13.83 -3.42
C ASP A 210 8.87 -13.16 -4.75
N GLU A 211 7.63 -13.24 -5.19
CA GLU A 211 7.13 -12.58 -6.40
C GLU A 211 7.15 -11.06 -6.24
N PHE A 212 6.78 -10.53 -5.08
CA PHE A 212 6.81 -9.11 -4.78
C PHE A 212 8.25 -8.57 -4.75
N VAL A 213 9.19 -9.31 -4.14
CA VAL A 213 10.63 -8.99 -4.15
C VAL A 213 11.18 -8.97 -5.58
N ARG A 214 10.86 -9.99 -6.39
CA ARG A 214 11.23 -10.03 -7.81
C ARG A 214 10.63 -8.86 -8.58
N TRP A 215 9.35 -8.56 -8.36
CA TRP A 215 8.68 -7.41 -8.97
C TRP A 215 9.34 -6.09 -8.57
N CYS A 216 9.81 -5.94 -7.32
CA CYS A 216 10.54 -4.74 -6.88
C CYS A 216 11.88 -4.55 -7.61
N LEU A 217 12.58 -5.66 -7.92
CA LEU A 217 13.84 -5.69 -8.67
C LEU A 217 13.65 -5.41 -10.16
N GLU A 218 12.54 -5.87 -10.75
CA GLU A 218 12.28 -5.74 -12.18
C GLU A 218 11.97 -4.30 -12.57
N THR A 219 12.61 -3.81 -13.64
CA THR A 219 12.22 -2.54 -14.26
C THR A 219 10.95 -2.78 -15.09
N PRO A 220 9.90 -1.95 -14.96
CA PRO A 220 8.71 -2.10 -15.80
C PRO A 220 9.12 -2.08 -17.28
N LEU A 221 8.67 -3.08 -18.03
CA LEU A 221 8.76 -3.04 -19.49
C LEU A 221 7.88 -1.88 -19.93
N ILE A 222 8.47 -0.89 -20.59
CA ILE A 222 7.71 0.18 -21.23
C ILE A 222 6.82 -0.48 -22.29
N THR A 223 5.55 -0.69 -21.97
CA THR A 223 4.52 -1.01 -22.97
C THR A 223 4.05 0.32 -23.52
N PHE A 224 4.42 0.60 -24.76
CA PHE A 224 3.79 1.65 -25.55
C PHE A 224 2.39 1.16 -25.91
N ASP A 225 1.37 1.66 -25.23
CA ASP A 225 -0.01 1.64 -25.71
C ASP A 225 -0.31 2.95 -26.45
#